data_AF-A0A1M6CFV0-F1
#
_entry.id   AF-A0A1M6CFV0-F1
#
_cell.length_a   1.000
_cell.length_b   1.000
_cell.length_c   1.000
_cell.angle_alpha   90.00
_cell.angle_beta   90.00
_cell.angle_gamma   90.00
#
_symmetry.space_group_name_H-M   'P 1'
#
loop_
_entity.id
_entity.type
_entity.pdbx_description
1 polymer ?
#
loop_
_entity_poly.entity_id
_entity_poly.type
_entity_poly.pdbx_seq_one_letter_code
_entity_poly.pdbx_strand_id
1 'polypeptide(L)' 'MEAHSHNIAVPCRCGGQAKIFGPCEFAPSSHWGVYCSKNDCDKMASADSMEEAIEIWNEEQAIEFH' A
#
# COMPACT_ATOMS: atom_id res chain seq x y z
N MET A 1 25.84 7.09 1.33
CA MET A 1 24.68 7.88 1.81
C MET A 1 23.51 7.45 0.95
N GLU A 2 22.81 6.40 1.36
CA GLU A 2 21.87 5.68 0.50
C GLU A 2 20.63 5.35 1.31
N ALA A 3 19.53 6.06 1.05
CA ALA A 3 18.24 5.78 1.68
C ALA A 3 17.09 6.48 0.91
N HIS A 4 16.77 6.05 -0.32
CA HIS A 4 15.57 6.55 -1.01
C HIS A 4 14.94 5.50 -1.94
N SER A 5 14.46 4.38 -1.37
CA SER A 5 13.64 3.41 -2.13
C SER A 5 12.56 2.69 -1.28
N HIS A 6 12.15 3.24 -0.13
CA HIS A 6 11.20 2.53 0.77
C HIS A 6 9.74 2.97 0.61
N ASN A 7 9.45 3.98 -0.22
CA ASN A 7 8.10 4.55 -0.37
C ASN A 7 7.38 4.08 -1.64
N ILE A 8 7.80 2.96 -2.23
CA ILE A 8 7.20 2.45 -3.47
C ILE A 8 6.35 1.22 -3.11
N ALA A 9 5.04 1.36 -3.23
CA ALA A 9 4.13 0.23 -3.20
C ALA A 9 4.29 -0.58 -4.49
N VAL A 10 4.64 -1.87 -4.37
CA VAL A 10 4.78 -2.75 -5.53
C VAL A 10 3.42 -2.96 -6.19
N PRO A 11 3.37 -3.21 -7.53
CA PRO A 11 2.13 -3.57 -8.19
C PRO A 11 1.45 -4.76 -7.50
N CYS A 12 0.12 -4.75 -7.51
CA CYS A 12 -0.63 -5.87 -6.98
C CYS A 12 -0.39 -7.12 -7.84
N ARG A 13 -0.32 -8.27 -7.19
CA ARG A 13 -0.16 -9.59 -7.83
C ARG A 13 -1.23 -9.93 -8.85
N CYS A 14 -2.42 -9.34 -8.75
CA CYS A 14 -3.49 -9.52 -9.74
C CYS A 14 -3.19 -8.82 -11.09
N GLY A 15 -2.02 -8.19 -11.23
CA GLY A 15 -1.63 -7.34 -12.36
C GLY A 15 -2.20 -5.91 -12.28
N GLY A 16 -2.75 -5.53 -11.12
CA GLY A 16 -3.27 -4.17 -10.88
C GLY A 16 -2.19 -3.24 -10.34
N GLN A 17 -2.38 -1.93 -10.52
CA GLN A 17 -1.47 -0.95 -9.91
C GLN A 17 -1.82 -0.76 -8.43
N ALA A 18 -0.80 -0.55 -7.60
CA ALA A 18 -1.02 -0.14 -6.22
C ALA A 18 -1.23 1.37 -6.16
N LYS A 19 -2.21 1.80 -5.36
CA LYS A 19 -2.52 3.20 -5.11
C LYS A 19 -2.47 3.48 -3.62
N ILE A 20 -1.77 4.54 -3.26
CA ILE A 20 -1.64 5.00 -1.88
C ILE A 20 -2.72 6.05 -1.63
N PHE A 21 -3.37 5.98 -0.47
CA PHE A 21 -4.28 7.00 0.05
C PHE A 21 -3.94 7.26 1.52
N GLY A 22 -4.38 8.40 2.04
CA GLY A 22 -4.08 8.78 3.40
C GLY A 22 -4.91 9.97 3.86
N PRO A 23 -4.58 10.53 5.04
CA PRO A 23 -5.26 11.67 5.58
C PRO A 23 -5.24 12.85 4.61
N CYS A 24 -6.38 13.53 4.51
CA CYS A 24 -6.58 14.69 3.66
C CYS A 24 -7.15 15.86 4.47
N GLU A 25 -7.27 17.05 3.87
CA GLU A 25 -7.82 18.24 4.54
C GLU A 25 -9.21 17.98 5.18
N PHE A 26 -10.01 17.10 4.57
CA PHE A 26 -11.35 16.73 5.04
C PHE A 26 -11.36 15.61 6.08
N ALA A 27 -10.26 14.88 6.23
CA ALA A 27 -10.11 13.75 7.15
C ALA A 27 -8.65 13.62 7.62
N PRO A 28 -8.17 14.55 8.48
CA PRO A 28 -6.77 14.61 8.89
C PRO A 28 -6.36 13.48 9.85
N SER A 29 -7.34 12.84 10.49
CA SER A 29 -7.14 11.72 11.43
C SER A 29 -7.33 10.35 10.76
N SER A 30 -7.41 10.28 9.43
CA SER A 30 -7.51 9.02 8.72
C SER A 30 -6.17 8.28 8.69
N HIS A 31 -6.24 6.96 8.70
CA HIS A 31 -5.10 6.08 8.48
C HIS A 31 -4.59 6.21 7.03
N TRP A 32 -3.33 5.85 6.84
CA TRP A 32 -2.76 5.60 5.53
C TRP A 32 -3.18 4.23 5.03
N GLY A 33 -3.23 4.08 3.70
CA GLY A 33 -3.49 2.79 3.11
C GLY A 33 -3.00 2.66 1.68
N VAL A 34 -2.86 1.42 1.25
CA VAL A 34 -2.51 1.02 -0.12
C VAL A 34 -3.59 0.07 -0.61
N TYR A 35 -4.13 0.29 -1.80
CA TYR A 35 -5.13 -0.59 -2.40
C TYR A 35 -4.82 -0.93 -3.84
N CYS A 36 -5.35 -2.05 -4.31
CA CYS A 36 -5.30 -2.40 -5.73
C CYS A 36 -6.27 -1.53 -6.54
N SER A 37 -5.80 -0.95 -7.64
CA SER A 37 -6.66 -0.19 -8.56
C SER A 37 -7.56 -1.06 -9.44
N LYS A 38 -7.50 -2.39 -9.33
CA LYS A 38 -8.26 -3.33 -10.15
C LYS A 38 -9.55 -3.69 -9.41
N ASN A 39 -10.70 -3.43 -10.02
CA ASN A 39 -12.01 -3.60 -9.39
C ASN A 39 -12.31 -5.04 -8.92
N ASP A 40 -11.75 -6.05 -9.59
CA ASP A 40 -11.90 -7.46 -9.19
C ASP A 40 -10.91 -7.89 -8.08
N CYS A 41 -10.11 -6.96 -7.55
CA CYS A 41 -9.12 -7.22 -6.52
C CYS A 41 -9.34 -6.31 -5.30
N ASP A 42 -10.06 -6.81 -4.30
CA ASP A 42 -10.32 -6.13 -3.02
C ASP A 42 -9.11 -6.13 -2.07
N LYS A 43 -7.88 -6.23 -2.58
CA LYS A 43 -6.67 -6.20 -1.76
C LYS A 43 -6.38 -4.77 -1.30
N MET A 44 -6.21 -4.60 0.01
CA MET A 44 -5.77 -3.36 0.64
C MET A 44 -4.92 -3.65 1.88
N ALA A 45 -4.05 -2.69 2.21
CA ALA A 45 -3.34 -2.60 3.48
C ALA A 45 -3.57 -1.21 4.09
N SER A 46 -3.60 -1.11 5.41
CA SER A 46 -3.79 0.16 6.12
C SER A 46 -2.96 0.23 7.39
N ALA A 47 -2.48 1.41 7.73
CA ALA A 47 -1.61 1.66 8.87
C ALA A 47 -1.72 3.11 9.36
N ASP A 48 -1.17 3.39 10.54
CA ASP A 48 -1.10 4.75 11.09
C ASP A 48 -0.09 5.65 10.35
N SER A 49 0.88 5.05 9.63
CA SER A 49 1.89 5.76 8.84
C SER A 49 1.93 5.27 7.39
N MET A 50 2.34 6.12 6.46
CA MET A 50 2.43 5.78 5.04
C MET A 50 3.41 4.62 4.82
N GLU A 51 4.58 4.71 5.45
CA GLU A 51 5.64 3.71 5.37
C GLU A 51 5.15 2.34 5.82
N GLU A 52 4.51 2.26 6.99
CA GLU A 52 3.96 1.02 7.53
C GLU A 52 2.88 0.42 6.61
N ALA A 53 2.02 1.24 6.00
CA ALA A 53 1.02 0.77 5.04
C ALA A 53 1.68 0.16 3.78
N ILE A 54 2.78 0.75 3.32
CA ILE A 54 3.55 0.27 2.17
C ILE A 54 4.31 -1.02 2.52
N GLU A 55 4.90 -1.10 3.72
CA GLU A 55 5.60 -2.29 4.21
C GLU A 55 4.63 -3.47 4.29
N ILE A 56 3.50 -3.32 4.98
CA ILE A 56 2.46 -4.35 5.08
C ILE A 56 1.98 -4.78 3.68
N TRP A 57 1.71 -3.82 2.80
CA TRP A 57 1.30 -4.12 1.43
C TRP A 57 2.35 -4.95 0.69
N ASN A 58 3.61 -4.52 0.73
CA ASN A 58 4.70 -5.17 0.04
C ASN A 58 4.96 -6.57 0.60
N GLU A 59 4.86 -6.76 1.92
CA GLU A 59 4.92 -8.08 2.57
C GLU A 59 3.79 -8.99 2.09
N GLU A 60 2.55 -8.51 2.06
CA GLU A 60 1.42 -9.27 1.52
C GLU A 60 1.59 -9.62 0.02
N GLN A 61 2.15 -8.69 -0.76
CA GLN A 61 2.51 -8.95 -2.16
C GLN A 61 3.81 -9.78 -2.31
N ALA A 62 4.54 -10.07 -1.23
CA ALA A 62 5.77 -10.87 -1.23
C ALA A 62 5.55 -12.30 -0.69
N ILE A 63 4.58 -12.53 0.21
CA ILE A 63 4.27 -13.86 0.79
C ILE A 63 3.85 -14.85 -0.31
N GLU A 64 4.75 -15.74 -0.73
CA GLU A 64 4.51 -16.74 -1.77
C GLU A 64 3.38 -17.73 -1.47
N PHE A 65 2.84 -18.23 -2.58
CA PHE A 65 2.17 -19.51 -2.73
C PHE A 65 2.68 -20.59 -1.76
N HIS A 66 1.77 -21.25 -1.06
CA HIS A 66 1.92 -22.64 -0.63
C HIS A 66 0.81 -23.46 -1.27
#